data_AF-A0A0E0IYW7-F1
#
_entry.id   AF-A0A0E0IYW7-F1
#
_cell.length_a   1.000
_cell.length_b   1.000
_cell.length_c   1.000
_cell.angle_alpha   90.00
_cell.angle_beta   90.00
_cell.angle_gamma   90.00
#
_symmetry.space_group_name_H-M   'P 1'
#
loop_
_entity.id
_entity.type
_entity.pdbx_description
1 polymer ?
#
loop_
_entity_poly.entity_id
_entity_poly.type
_entity_poly.pdbx_seq_one_letter_code
_entity_poly.pdbx_strand_id
1 'polypeptide(L)'
;MDRLLLAPSAVALLVVASAWVPAAADPQITLLNLGCSQYNATPAAAFLAALNATFAVLRANLSSAGGGGGFATAAEPRAAAPAFAMAQCRPYVAGTGSCAACFDAAASRLRARCGAANGGRAILDGCVVRYESAAFFDGPATLPGNTQVCNGTAVADGSFAGAARGLVGDLAAAAPRAPGLAAAAARGGVYAAAQCVETVGEGGCEQCLAVAARNIDGCPPDSDGRAVDAGCFMRSKDFFAVSEKQHRSLIDNGFKLDSQHAGSNQVPLCAVGKVGAILAQ
;
A
#
# COMPACT_ATOMS: atom_id res chain seq x y z
N MET A 1 -72.40 -19.05 32.50
CA MET A 1 -72.04 -17.83 31.74
C MET A 1 -70.58 -17.57 32.01
N ASP A 2 -69.77 -18.24 31.20
CA ASP A 2 -68.32 -18.39 31.33
C ASP A 2 -67.58 -17.08 31.05
N ARG A 3 -66.64 -16.74 31.93
CA ARG A 3 -65.67 -15.67 31.72
C ARG A 3 -64.45 -16.27 31.00
N LEU A 4 -64.38 -16.10 29.68
CA LEU A 4 -63.16 -16.36 28.91
C LEU A 4 -62.10 -15.31 29.27
N LEU A 5 -60.97 -15.78 29.81
CA LEU A 5 -59.74 -15.00 29.98
C LEU A 5 -58.99 -14.97 28.64
N LEU A 6 -58.86 -13.79 28.03
CA LEU A 6 -57.98 -13.56 26.89
C LEU A 6 -56.53 -13.46 27.39
N ALA A 7 -55.67 -14.37 26.95
CA ALA A 7 -54.23 -14.33 27.19
C ALA A 7 -53.57 -13.21 26.35
N PRO A 8 -52.57 -12.49 26.89
CA PRO A 8 -51.84 -11.48 26.12
C PRO A 8 -50.95 -12.20 25.08
N SER A 9 -51.12 -11.84 23.81
CA SER A 9 -50.25 -12.30 22.72
C SER A 9 -48.81 -11.85 22.97
N ALA A 10 -47.94 -12.81 23.27
CA ALA A 10 -46.50 -12.57 23.35
C ALA A 10 -45.97 -12.31 21.92
N VAL A 11 -45.71 -11.04 21.60
CA VAL A 11 -44.94 -10.67 20.41
C VAL A 11 -43.48 -11.05 20.69
N ALA A 12 -43.02 -12.15 20.10
CA ALA A 12 -41.62 -12.52 20.14
C ALA A 12 -40.81 -11.53 19.28
N LEU A 13 -40.10 -10.60 19.94
CA LEU A 13 -39.06 -9.81 19.30
C LEU A 13 -37.89 -10.73 18.94
N LEU A 14 -37.82 -11.13 17.66
CA LEU A 14 -36.62 -11.71 17.07
C LEU A 14 -35.53 -10.63 17.03
N VAL A 15 -34.72 -10.56 18.08
CA VAL A 15 -33.44 -9.87 18.03
C VAL A 15 -32.55 -10.71 17.12
N VAL A 16 -32.53 -10.40 15.83
CA VAL A 16 -31.48 -10.86 14.94
C VAL A 16 -30.22 -10.13 15.38
N ALA A 17 -29.46 -10.74 16.28
CA ALA A 17 -28.08 -10.34 16.50
C ALA A 17 -27.37 -10.55 15.15
N SER A 18 -27.26 -9.49 14.36
CA SER A 18 -26.32 -9.48 13.27
C SER A 18 -24.96 -9.75 13.91
N ALA A 19 -24.44 -10.96 13.73
CA ALA A 19 -23.03 -11.18 13.93
C ALA A 19 -22.35 -10.19 12.99
N TRP A 20 -21.83 -9.09 13.53
CA TRP A 20 -20.90 -8.23 12.83
C TRP A 20 -19.69 -9.11 12.62
N VAL A 21 -19.68 -9.86 11.51
CA VAL A 21 -18.46 -10.54 11.07
C VAL A 21 -17.51 -9.39 10.80
N PRO A 22 -16.42 -9.21 11.58
CA PRO A 22 -15.42 -8.22 11.20
C PRO A 22 -14.99 -8.59 9.79
N ALA A 23 -15.14 -7.67 8.84
CA ALA A 23 -14.63 -7.87 7.51
C ALA A 23 -13.15 -8.24 7.67
N ALA A 24 -12.77 -9.45 7.29
CA ALA A 24 -11.38 -9.86 7.35
C ALA A 24 -10.55 -8.81 6.61
N ALA A 25 -9.58 -8.23 7.30
CA ALA A 25 -8.69 -7.24 6.73
C ALA A 25 -7.98 -7.83 5.50
N ASP A 26 -8.05 -7.16 4.35
CA ASP A 26 -7.49 -7.67 3.10
C ASP A 26 -5.99 -7.32 2.98
N PRO A 27 -5.08 -8.31 2.88
CA PRO A 27 -3.66 -8.06 2.69
C PRO A 27 -3.27 -7.54 1.30
N GLN A 28 -4.20 -7.49 0.34
CA GLN A 28 -3.98 -6.95 -1.01
C GLN A 28 -2.79 -7.62 -1.73
N ILE A 29 -2.85 -8.95 -1.86
CA ILE A 29 -1.71 -9.78 -2.31
C ILE A 29 -1.53 -9.89 -3.83
N THR A 30 -2.19 -9.04 -4.62
CA THR A 30 -2.01 -8.98 -6.07
C THR A 30 -0.57 -8.64 -6.40
N LEU A 31 0.13 -9.50 -7.14
CA LEU A 31 1.50 -9.27 -7.54
C LEU A 31 1.56 -8.31 -8.73
N LEU A 32 2.31 -7.21 -8.57
CA LEU A 32 2.49 -6.19 -9.60
C LEU A 32 3.84 -6.33 -10.30
N ASN A 33 4.89 -6.67 -9.54
CA ASN A 33 6.21 -6.90 -10.10
C ASN A 33 7.01 -7.86 -9.21
N LEU A 34 7.81 -8.73 -9.83
CA LEU A 34 8.78 -9.58 -9.15
C LEU A 34 10.06 -9.64 -9.97
N GLY A 35 11.19 -9.35 -9.34
CA GLY A 35 12.51 -9.39 -9.96
C GLY A 35 13.52 -10.08 -9.05
N CYS A 36 14.45 -10.80 -9.66
CA CYS A 36 15.56 -11.44 -8.99
C CYS A 36 16.87 -11.00 -9.65
N SER A 37 17.95 -10.92 -8.87
CA SER A 37 19.29 -10.71 -9.40
C SER A 37 19.67 -11.85 -10.35
N GLN A 38 20.46 -11.51 -11.38
CA GLN A 38 21.06 -12.49 -12.29
C GLN A 38 22.23 -13.25 -11.64
N TYR A 39 22.70 -12.79 -10.47
CA TYR A 39 23.84 -13.34 -9.76
C TYR A 39 23.39 -14.05 -8.48
N ASN A 40 23.99 -15.20 -8.21
CA ASN A 40 23.75 -15.93 -6.97
C ASN A 40 24.69 -15.46 -5.86
N ALA A 41 24.21 -15.56 -4.62
CA ALA A 41 25.02 -15.31 -3.45
C ALA A 41 26.00 -16.47 -3.21
N THR A 42 27.19 -16.14 -2.68
CA THR A 42 28.24 -17.11 -2.38
C THR A 42 28.80 -16.86 -0.98
N PRO A 43 28.82 -17.86 -0.08
CA PRO A 43 28.20 -19.18 -0.20
C PRO A 43 26.66 -19.11 -0.09
N ALA A 44 25.95 -19.77 -1.01
CA ALA A 44 24.48 -19.70 -1.09
C ALA A 44 23.76 -20.13 0.20
N ALA A 45 24.22 -21.20 0.85
CA ALA A 45 23.61 -21.68 2.10
C ALA A 45 23.73 -20.67 3.24
N ALA A 46 24.89 -20.02 3.36
CA ALA A 46 25.11 -18.98 4.38
C ALA A 46 24.22 -17.76 4.12
N PHE A 47 24.08 -17.36 2.86
CA PHE A 47 23.22 -16.23 2.48
C PHE A 47 21.76 -16.53 2.76
N LEU A 48 21.26 -17.71 2.40
CA LEU A 48 19.88 -18.11 2.66
C LEU A 48 19.57 -18.20 4.16
N ALA A 49 20.53 -18.61 4.98
CA ALA A 49 20.39 -18.60 6.44
C ALA A 49 20.27 -17.16 6.96
N ALA A 50 21.17 -16.26 6.53
CA ALA A 50 21.12 -14.84 6.88
C ALA A 50 19.82 -14.16 6.41
N LEU A 51 19.40 -14.42 5.17
CA LEU A 51 18.16 -13.89 4.60
C LEU A 51 16.93 -14.36 5.37
N ASN A 52 16.86 -15.65 5.73
CA ASN A 52 15.75 -16.17 6.54
C ASN A 52 15.71 -15.54 7.95
N ALA A 53 16.86 -15.27 8.56
CA ALA A 53 16.93 -14.54 9.83
C ALA A 53 16.38 -13.10 9.67
N THR A 54 16.81 -12.37 8.63
CA THR A 54 16.27 -11.03 8.36
C THR A 54 14.75 -11.05 8.12
N PHE A 55 14.22 -12.02 7.37
CA PHE A 55 12.79 -12.14 7.12
C PHE A 55 11.98 -12.48 8.38
N ALA A 56 12.54 -13.24 9.32
CA ALA A 56 11.92 -13.49 10.60
C ALA A 56 11.80 -12.20 11.43
N VAL A 57 12.85 -11.37 11.44
CA VAL A 57 12.84 -10.05 12.11
C VAL A 57 11.81 -9.12 11.46
N LEU A 58 11.80 -9.02 10.13
CA LEU A 58 10.82 -8.21 9.40
C LEU A 58 9.39 -8.63 9.76
N ARG A 59 9.10 -9.94 9.72
CA ARG A 59 7.77 -10.45 10.09
C ARG A 59 7.38 -10.14 11.52
N ALA A 60 8.30 -10.27 12.47
CA ALA A 60 8.02 -9.98 13.88
C ALA A 60 7.68 -8.49 14.07
N ASN A 61 8.46 -7.60 13.45
CA ASN A 61 8.24 -6.16 13.53
C ASN A 61 6.90 -5.75 12.89
N LEU A 62 6.58 -6.29 11.72
CA LEU A 62 5.31 -5.99 11.01
C LEU A 62 4.07 -6.61 11.68
N SER A 63 4.25 -7.62 12.54
CA SER A 63 3.15 -8.24 13.32
C SER A 63 2.84 -7.48 14.62
N SER A 64 3.75 -6.62 15.09
CA SER A 64 3.58 -5.94 16.37
C SER A 64 2.60 -4.77 16.24
N ALA A 65 1.68 -4.60 17.21
CA ALA A 65 0.70 -3.52 17.25
C ALA A 65 1.31 -2.10 17.32
N GLY A 66 2.64 -2.00 17.42
CA GLY A 66 3.43 -0.77 17.39
C GLY A 66 4.54 -0.78 16.32
N GLY A 67 4.46 -1.68 15.32
CA GLY A 67 5.45 -1.85 14.26
C GLY A 67 5.49 -0.69 13.27
N GLY A 68 5.96 0.47 13.72
CA GLY A 68 6.50 1.57 12.91
C GLY A 68 5.67 2.00 11.70
N GLY A 69 4.34 1.93 11.74
CA GLY A 69 3.50 2.35 10.60
C GLY A 69 3.57 1.43 9.38
N GLY A 70 3.99 0.17 9.53
CA GLY A 70 4.03 -0.82 8.45
C GLY A 70 5.35 -0.85 7.67
N PHE A 71 6.43 -0.26 8.19
CA PHE A 71 7.78 -0.31 7.63
C PHE A 71 8.77 -1.00 8.57
N ALA A 72 9.67 -1.81 8.02
CA ALA A 72 10.74 -2.45 8.77
C ALA A 72 11.97 -2.73 7.90
N THR A 73 13.16 -2.67 8.53
CA THR A 73 14.44 -3.10 7.95
C THR A 73 15.08 -4.15 8.86
N ALA A 74 15.85 -5.07 8.27
CA ALA A 74 16.66 -6.04 9.00
C ALA A 74 17.95 -6.34 8.23
N ALA A 75 19.02 -6.66 8.95
CA ALA A 75 20.30 -6.96 8.33
C ALA A 75 21.11 -7.96 9.16
N GLU A 76 21.85 -8.81 8.46
CA GLU A 76 22.84 -9.75 9.01
C GLU A 76 24.24 -9.44 8.43
N PRO A 77 24.81 -8.26 8.73
CA PRO A 77 26.03 -7.77 8.05
C PRO A 77 27.29 -8.56 8.40
N ARG A 78 27.26 -9.33 9.50
CA ARG A 78 28.40 -10.13 10.00
C ARG A 78 28.31 -11.61 9.64
N ALA A 79 27.27 -12.03 8.92
CA ALA A 79 27.15 -13.40 8.44
C ALA A 79 28.25 -13.72 7.41
N ALA A 80 28.56 -15.01 7.26
CA ALA A 80 29.54 -15.47 6.26
C ALA A 80 29.16 -15.07 4.81
N ALA A 81 27.87 -14.88 4.55
CA ALA A 81 27.37 -14.15 3.39
C ALA A 81 26.27 -13.18 3.87
N PRO A 82 26.52 -11.85 3.86
CA PRO A 82 25.59 -10.86 4.38
C PRO A 82 24.25 -10.80 3.65
N ALA A 83 23.19 -10.44 4.38
CA ALA A 83 21.87 -10.16 3.83
C ALA A 83 21.29 -8.89 4.45
N PHE A 84 20.68 -8.06 3.61
CA PHE A 84 19.95 -6.85 3.98
C PHE A 84 18.55 -6.96 3.42
N ALA A 85 17.53 -6.62 4.19
CA ALA A 85 16.15 -6.68 3.75
C ALA A 85 15.31 -5.54 4.31
N MET A 86 14.30 -5.15 3.55
CA MET A 86 13.24 -4.26 4.01
C MET A 86 11.88 -4.79 3.58
N ALA A 87 10.86 -4.36 4.31
CA ALA A 87 9.47 -4.53 3.92
C ALA A 87 8.68 -3.28 4.28
N GLN A 88 7.76 -2.89 3.39
CA GLN A 88 6.84 -1.80 3.65
C GLN A 88 5.45 -2.09 3.15
N CYS A 89 4.46 -1.93 4.01
CA CYS A 89 3.05 -2.01 3.70
C CYS A 89 2.51 -0.66 3.22
N ARG A 90 1.48 -0.71 2.37
CA ARG A 90 0.72 0.49 2.02
C ARG A 90 -0.05 0.99 3.23
N PRO A 91 -0.28 2.31 3.38
CA PRO A 91 -1.01 2.86 4.53
C PRO A 91 -2.37 2.21 4.74
N TYR A 92 -3.09 1.88 3.66
CA TYR A 92 -4.40 1.20 3.71
C TYR A 92 -4.35 -0.29 4.11
N VAL A 93 -3.15 -0.90 4.20
CA VAL A 93 -2.95 -2.27 4.72
C VAL A 93 -2.31 -2.25 6.11
N ALA A 94 -1.43 -1.29 6.39
CA ALA A 94 -0.70 -1.20 7.65
C ALA A 94 -1.63 -1.12 8.87
N GLY A 95 -2.75 -0.39 8.77
CA GLY A 95 -3.70 -0.21 9.87
C GLY A 95 -4.64 -1.39 10.17
N THR A 96 -4.61 -2.46 9.36
CA THR A 96 -5.67 -3.49 9.39
C THR A 96 -5.21 -4.83 9.99
N GLY A 97 -3.94 -4.94 10.42
CA GLY A 97 -3.34 -6.21 10.87
C GLY A 97 -2.96 -7.17 9.74
N SER A 98 -3.23 -6.80 8.48
CA SER A 98 -2.93 -7.64 7.31
C SER A 98 -1.55 -7.38 6.68
N CYS A 99 -0.77 -6.47 7.26
CA CYS A 99 0.58 -6.14 6.79
C CYS A 99 1.52 -7.35 6.83
N ALA A 100 1.52 -8.09 7.94
CA ALA A 100 2.33 -9.30 8.09
C ALA A 100 1.92 -10.40 7.09
N ALA A 101 0.62 -10.49 6.75
CA ALA A 101 0.12 -11.43 5.75
C ALA A 101 0.53 -11.04 4.32
N CYS A 102 0.57 -9.74 3.98
CA CYS A 102 1.13 -9.29 2.71
C CYS A 102 2.63 -9.63 2.62
N PHE A 103 3.38 -9.37 3.70
CA PHE A 103 4.78 -9.74 3.78
C PHE A 103 5.00 -11.25 3.55
N ASP A 104 4.20 -12.11 4.19
CA ASP A 104 4.31 -13.57 3.98
C ASP A 104 4.10 -13.97 2.53
N ALA A 105 3.08 -13.39 1.89
CA ALA A 105 2.79 -13.64 0.49
C ALA A 105 3.99 -13.23 -0.38
N ALA A 106 4.52 -12.02 -0.20
CA ALA A 106 5.68 -11.51 -0.93
C ALA A 106 6.93 -12.37 -0.70
N ALA A 107 7.24 -12.69 0.55
CA ALA A 107 8.38 -13.52 0.92
C ALA A 107 8.29 -14.94 0.35
N SER A 108 7.08 -15.52 0.31
CA SER A 108 6.83 -16.81 -0.34
C SER A 108 7.10 -16.76 -1.85
N ARG A 109 6.63 -15.70 -2.55
CA ARG A 109 6.92 -15.52 -3.99
C ARG A 109 8.41 -15.36 -4.25
N LEU A 110 9.11 -14.59 -3.42
CA LEU A 110 10.57 -14.41 -3.53
C LEU A 110 11.32 -15.73 -3.36
N ARG A 111 11.02 -16.50 -2.31
CA ARG A 111 11.66 -17.82 -2.09
C ARG A 111 11.41 -18.77 -3.26
N ALA A 112 10.19 -18.82 -3.78
CA ALA A 112 9.83 -19.71 -4.87
C ALA A 112 10.49 -19.33 -6.21
N ARG A 113 10.74 -18.03 -6.45
CA ARG A 113 11.21 -17.55 -7.77
C ARG A 113 12.69 -17.21 -7.82
N CYS A 114 13.27 -16.71 -6.72
CA CYS A 114 14.63 -16.16 -6.74
C CYS A 114 15.71 -17.16 -6.30
N GLY A 115 15.36 -18.30 -5.70
CA GLY A 115 16.34 -19.33 -5.33
C GLY A 115 17.51 -18.75 -4.50
N ALA A 116 18.73 -18.88 -5.01
CA ALA A 116 19.96 -18.36 -4.38
C ALA A 116 20.41 -16.98 -4.91
N ALA A 117 19.57 -16.28 -5.68
CA ALA A 117 19.89 -14.95 -6.19
C ALA A 117 20.24 -14.00 -5.04
N ASN A 118 21.32 -13.24 -5.19
CA ASN A 118 21.85 -12.33 -4.16
C ASN A 118 21.01 -11.06 -3.98
N GLY A 119 19.94 -10.90 -4.76
CA GLY A 119 19.01 -9.79 -4.66
C GLY A 119 17.64 -10.20 -5.17
N GLY A 120 16.59 -9.62 -4.61
CA GLY A 120 15.22 -9.89 -5.00
C GLY A 120 14.24 -8.83 -4.53
N ARG A 121 13.22 -8.57 -5.33
CA ARG A 121 12.17 -7.59 -5.06
C ARG A 121 10.81 -8.15 -5.46
N ALA A 122 9.83 -8.03 -4.56
CA ALA A 122 8.43 -8.32 -4.84
C ALA A 122 7.58 -7.10 -4.46
N ILE A 123 6.77 -6.63 -5.40
CA ILE A 123 5.85 -5.50 -5.23
C ILE A 123 4.43 -6.03 -5.41
N LEU A 124 3.64 -5.95 -4.35
CA LEU A 124 2.24 -6.33 -4.30
C LEU A 124 1.40 -5.05 -4.11
N ASP A 125 0.09 -5.13 -4.37
CA ASP A 125 -0.84 -4.01 -4.10
C ASP A 125 -0.79 -3.59 -2.60
N GLY A 126 -0.51 -4.52 -1.68
CA GLY A 126 -0.47 -4.26 -0.24
C GLY A 126 0.90 -3.95 0.36
N CYS A 127 2.00 -4.32 -0.29
CA CYS A 127 3.34 -4.17 0.27
C CYS A 127 4.46 -4.35 -0.75
N VAL A 128 5.66 -3.90 -0.40
CA VAL A 128 6.91 -4.18 -1.10
C VAL A 128 7.88 -4.89 -0.16
N VAL A 129 8.59 -5.90 -0.67
CA VAL A 129 9.70 -6.57 0.01
C VAL A 129 10.91 -6.55 -0.91
N ARG A 130 12.06 -6.13 -0.38
CA ARG A 130 13.33 -6.12 -1.11
C ARG A 130 14.44 -6.68 -0.23
N TYR A 131 15.30 -7.51 -0.81
CA TYR A 131 16.53 -7.95 -0.18
C TYR A 131 17.70 -7.86 -1.16
N GLU A 132 18.90 -7.69 -0.62
CA GLU A 132 20.17 -7.67 -1.36
C GLU A 132 21.30 -8.23 -0.48
N SER A 133 22.41 -8.66 -1.07
CA SER A 133 23.64 -9.05 -0.36
C SER A 133 24.50 -7.86 0.06
N ALA A 134 24.16 -6.65 -0.37
CA ALA A 134 24.81 -5.40 0.00
C ALA A 134 23.79 -4.41 0.56
N ALA A 135 24.25 -3.46 1.39
CA ALA A 135 23.37 -2.42 1.91
C ALA A 135 22.81 -1.56 0.76
N PHE A 136 21.50 -1.27 0.80
CA PHE A 136 20.79 -0.55 -0.26
C PHE A 136 19.86 0.55 0.27
N PHE A 137 19.78 0.75 1.58
CA PHE A 137 18.81 1.66 2.19
C PHE A 137 18.95 3.10 1.66
N ASP A 138 20.19 3.54 1.39
CA ASP A 138 20.49 4.86 0.83
C ASP A 138 20.71 4.84 -0.71
N GLY A 139 20.18 3.81 -1.39
CA GLY A 139 20.33 3.62 -2.83
C GLY A 139 19.34 4.43 -3.67
N PRO A 140 19.46 4.41 -5.01
CA PRO A 140 18.54 5.11 -5.89
C PRO A 140 17.11 4.55 -5.76
N ALA A 141 16.13 5.46 -5.78
CA ALA A 141 14.72 5.13 -5.72
C ALA A 141 14.18 4.58 -7.05
N THR A 142 14.84 4.86 -8.16
CA THR A 142 14.48 4.37 -9.50
C THR A 142 15.48 3.33 -9.95
N LEU A 143 14.98 2.16 -10.36
CA LEU A 143 15.79 1.07 -10.90
C LEU A 143 15.17 0.51 -12.19
N PRO A 144 15.96 -0.22 -13.00
CA PRO A 144 15.40 -1.03 -14.07
C PRO A 144 14.28 -1.94 -13.55
N GLY A 145 13.24 -2.09 -14.38
CA GLY A 145 12.04 -2.87 -14.05
C GLY A 145 10.90 -2.07 -13.42
N ASN A 146 10.92 -0.74 -13.50
CA ASN A 146 9.69 0.04 -13.31
C ASN A 146 8.67 -0.31 -14.40
N THR A 147 7.40 -0.33 -14.04
CA THR A 147 6.32 -0.77 -14.94
C THR A 147 5.00 -0.12 -14.56
N GLN A 148 4.11 0.05 -15.55
CA GLN A 148 2.68 0.19 -15.28
C GLN A 148 1.95 -1.16 -15.30
N VAL A 149 0.81 -1.21 -14.63
CA VAL A 149 -0.17 -2.30 -14.70
C VAL A 149 -1.55 -1.67 -14.85
N CYS A 150 -2.17 -1.85 -16.00
CA CYS A 150 -3.49 -1.32 -16.32
C CYS A 150 -4.50 -2.47 -16.31
N ASN A 151 -5.56 -2.32 -15.53
CA ASN A 151 -6.57 -3.34 -15.29
C ASN A 151 -7.96 -2.69 -15.18
N GLY A 152 -8.99 -3.52 -15.12
CA GLY A 152 -10.37 -3.08 -14.96
C GLY A 152 -11.07 -2.93 -16.30
N THR A 153 -12.16 -2.18 -16.31
CA THR A 153 -12.92 -1.85 -17.52
C THR A 153 -12.66 -0.42 -17.95
N ALA A 154 -12.79 -0.16 -19.25
CA ALA A 154 -12.73 1.21 -19.77
C ALA A 154 -13.87 2.05 -19.17
N VAL A 155 -13.53 3.21 -18.62
CA VAL A 155 -14.50 4.22 -18.16
C VAL A 155 -14.91 5.06 -19.36
N ALA A 156 -16.20 5.04 -19.70
CA ALA A 156 -16.72 5.73 -20.88
C ALA A 156 -16.77 7.27 -20.71
N ASP A 157 -16.73 7.75 -19.47
CA ASP A 157 -16.67 9.18 -19.19
C ASP A 157 -15.32 9.77 -19.62
N GLY A 158 -15.34 10.65 -20.61
CA GLY A 158 -14.16 11.35 -21.11
C GLY A 158 -13.45 12.22 -20.06
N SER A 159 -14.11 12.55 -18.95
CA SER A 159 -13.53 13.31 -17.84
C SER A 159 -12.63 12.45 -16.93
N PHE A 160 -12.81 11.13 -16.89
CA PHE A 160 -12.06 10.22 -16.02
C PHE A 160 -10.56 10.29 -16.28
N ALA A 161 -10.15 10.23 -17.54
CA ALA A 161 -8.73 10.26 -17.91
C ALA A 161 -8.06 11.57 -17.46
N GLY A 162 -8.72 12.72 -17.66
CA GLY A 162 -8.23 14.01 -17.19
C GLY A 162 -8.15 14.10 -15.67
N ALA A 163 -9.19 13.63 -14.97
CA ALA A 163 -9.23 13.60 -13.51
C ALA A 163 -8.13 12.69 -12.93
N ALA A 164 -7.93 11.51 -13.51
CA ALA A 164 -6.90 10.55 -13.10
C ALA A 164 -5.49 11.12 -13.28
N ARG A 165 -5.18 11.69 -14.46
CA ARG A 165 -3.89 12.34 -14.73
C ARG A 165 -3.61 13.48 -13.76
N GLY A 166 -4.60 14.38 -13.59
CA GLY A 166 -4.45 15.51 -12.68
C GLY A 166 -4.21 15.06 -11.24
N LEU A 167 -4.98 14.07 -10.76
CA LEU A 167 -4.85 13.58 -9.38
C LEU A 167 -3.53 12.84 -9.14
N VAL A 168 -3.07 12.03 -10.11
CA VAL A 168 -1.76 11.39 -10.08
C VAL A 168 -0.64 12.44 -10.04
N GLY A 169 -0.72 13.47 -10.89
CA GLY A 169 0.26 14.55 -10.93
C GLY A 169 0.37 15.31 -9.60
N ASP A 170 -0.77 15.65 -8.99
CA ASP A 170 -0.81 16.31 -7.68
C ASP A 170 -0.17 15.44 -6.59
N LEU A 171 -0.48 14.13 -6.57
CA LEU A 171 0.10 13.21 -5.60
C LEU A 171 1.61 12.99 -5.80
N ALA A 172 2.09 13.00 -7.05
CA ALA A 172 3.53 12.91 -7.34
C ALA A 172 4.29 14.13 -6.77
N ALA A 173 3.67 15.31 -6.75
CA ALA A 173 4.25 16.51 -6.17
C ALA A 173 4.11 16.58 -4.64
N ALA A 174 3.01 16.07 -4.08
CA ALA A 174 2.69 16.19 -2.67
C ALA A 174 3.32 15.08 -1.79
N ALA A 175 3.34 13.84 -2.25
CA ALA A 175 3.80 12.70 -1.46
C ALA A 175 5.25 12.81 -0.96
N PRO A 176 6.23 13.37 -1.71
CA PRO A 176 7.61 13.53 -1.22
C PRO A 176 7.73 14.37 0.06
N ARG A 177 6.76 15.26 0.33
CA ARG A 177 6.74 16.16 1.50
C ARG A 177 5.73 15.73 2.57
N ALA A 178 4.98 14.67 2.30
CA ALA A 178 3.97 14.16 3.23
C ALA A 178 4.60 13.23 4.28
N PRO A 179 4.01 13.12 5.48
CA PRO A 179 4.42 12.12 6.47
C PRO A 179 4.47 10.71 5.88
N GLY A 180 5.56 9.98 6.13
CA GLY A 180 5.76 8.62 5.59
C GLY A 180 5.93 8.55 4.07
N LEU A 181 6.22 9.67 3.40
CA LEU A 181 6.35 9.81 1.95
C LEU A 181 5.14 9.26 1.19
N ALA A 182 3.94 9.43 1.74
CA ALA A 182 2.71 8.86 1.23
C ALA A 182 1.55 9.85 1.25
N ALA A 183 0.73 9.82 0.21
CA ALA A 183 -0.48 10.63 0.10
C ALA A 183 -1.56 9.89 -0.69
N ALA A 184 -2.82 10.19 -0.39
CA ALA A 184 -3.96 9.70 -1.16
C ALA A 184 -5.00 10.81 -1.28
N ALA A 185 -5.78 10.77 -2.35
CA ALA A 185 -6.84 11.74 -2.59
C ALA A 185 -7.93 11.14 -3.46
N ALA A 186 -9.11 11.77 -3.44
CA ALA A 186 -10.18 11.48 -4.37
C ALA A 186 -10.73 12.76 -4.98
N ARG A 187 -10.89 12.81 -6.31
CA ARG A 187 -11.41 13.97 -7.03
C ARG A 187 -12.01 13.54 -8.36
N GLY A 188 -13.16 14.12 -8.73
CA GLY A 188 -13.77 13.91 -10.04
C GLY A 188 -14.06 12.44 -10.36
N GLY A 189 -14.52 11.67 -9.37
CA GLY A 189 -14.79 10.24 -9.56
C GLY A 189 -13.54 9.35 -9.59
N VAL A 190 -12.36 9.85 -9.23
CA VAL A 190 -11.12 9.07 -9.18
C VAL A 190 -10.58 9.04 -7.78
N TYR A 191 -10.14 7.89 -7.30
CA TYR A 191 -9.27 7.73 -6.14
C TYR A 191 -7.85 7.44 -6.60
N ALA A 192 -6.86 8.09 -6.01
CA ALA A 192 -5.47 7.79 -6.25
C ALA A 192 -4.65 7.78 -4.95
N ALA A 193 -3.56 7.03 -4.96
CA ALA A 193 -2.61 6.97 -3.87
C ALA A 193 -1.19 6.90 -4.43
N ALA A 194 -0.25 7.54 -3.74
CA ALA A 194 1.18 7.50 -4.00
C ALA A 194 1.92 7.21 -2.70
N GLN A 195 2.97 6.39 -2.77
CA GLN A 195 3.85 6.12 -1.64
C GLN A 195 5.27 5.86 -2.15
N CYS A 196 6.26 6.42 -1.46
CA CYS A 196 7.65 6.03 -1.58
C CYS A 196 8.08 5.17 -0.41
N VAL A 197 9.13 4.37 -0.62
CA VAL A 197 9.74 3.64 0.50
C VAL A 197 10.52 4.58 1.41
N GLU A 198 10.40 4.43 2.72
CA GLU A 198 10.84 5.47 3.67
C GLU A 198 12.33 5.80 3.60
N THR A 199 13.16 4.87 3.10
CA THR A 199 14.61 5.04 3.05
C THR A 199 15.08 5.97 1.92
N VAL A 200 14.23 6.32 0.95
CA VAL A 200 14.67 7.08 -0.24
C VAL A 200 14.71 8.60 -0.04
N GLY A 201 14.12 9.11 1.04
CA GLY A 201 14.00 10.53 1.32
C GLY A 201 13.15 11.32 0.30
N GLU A 202 13.02 12.63 0.52
CA GLU A 202 12.18 13.51 -0.33
C GLU A 202 12.66 13.53 -1.79
N GLY A 203 13.94 13.81 -2.02
CA GLY A 203 14.48 13.94 -3.39
C GLY A 203 14.44 12.62 -4.19
N GLY A 204 14.70 11.48 -3.54
CA GLY A 204 14.54 10.17 -4.17
C GLY A 204 13.08 9.85 -4.47
N CYS A 205 12.17 10.25 -3.58
CA CYS A 205 10.74 10.07 -3.74
C CYS A 205 10.20 10.87 -4.95
N GLU A 206 10.58 12.14 -5.07
CA GLU A 206 10.19 13.00 -6.18
C GLU A 206 10.61 12.41 -7.54
N GLN A 207 11.88 11.98 -7.65
CA GLN A 207 12.40 11.37 -8.89
C GLN A 207 11.65 10.09 -9.25
N CYS A 208 11.39 9.23 -8.26
CA CYS A 208 10.69 7.98 -8.49
C CYS A 208 9.23 8.20 -8.90
N LEU A 209 8.50 9.06 -8.19
CA LEU A 209 7.10 9.34 -8.50
C LEU A 209 6.94 10.05 -9.84
N ALA A 210 7.91 10.86 -10.26
CA ALA A 210 7.90 11.43 -11.60
C ALA A 210 7.95 10.35 -12.71
N VAL A 211 8.72 9.28 -12.51
CA VAL A 211 8.74 8.12 -13.42
C VAL A 211 7.41 7.37 -13.35
N ALA A 212 6.94 7.06 -12.14
CA ALA A 212 5.69 6.32 -11.94
C ALA A 212 4.47 7.06 -12.51
N ALA A 213 4.41 8.39 -12.36
CA ALA A 213 3.34 9.23 -12.90
C ALA A 213 3.28 9.18 -14.43
N ARG A 214 4.43 9.19 -15.11
CA ARG A 214 4.49 9.02 -16.58
C ARG A 214 4.04 7.63 -17.02
N ASN A 215 4.39 6.59 -16.25
CA ASN A 215 4.00 5.22 -16.57
C ASN A 215 2.49 5.01 -16.41
N ILE A 216 1.89 5.46 -15.29
CA ILE A 216 0.46 5.26 -15.01
C ILE A 216 -0.46 6.13 -15.89
N ASP A 217 0.04 7.22 -16.47
CA ASP A 217 -0.66 8.05 -17.46
C ASP A 217 -1.08 7.25 -18.71
N GLY A 218 -0.38 6.16 -19.00
CA GLY A 218 -0.74 5.24 -20.08
C GLY A 218 -1.94 4.33 -19.80
N CYS A 219 -2.50 4.32 -18.57
CA CYS A 219 -3.58 3.40 -18.22
C CYS A 219 -4.99 3.85 -18.61
N PRO A 220 -5.42 5.12 -18.42
CA PRO A 220 -6.74 5.54 -18.87
C PRO A 220 -6.95 5.24 -20.37
N PRO A 221 -8.12 4.69 -20.76
CA PRO A 221 -9.38 4.71 -20.02
C PRO A 221 -9.60 3.55 -19.03
N ASP A 222 -8.63 2.67 -18.82
CA ASP A 222 -8.77 1.57 -17.85
C ASP A 222 -8.99 2.12 -16.43
N SER A 223 -9.99 1.55 -15.74
CA SER A 223 -10.46 2.04 -14.43
C SER A 223 -9.54 1.73 -13.24
N ASP A 224 -8.46 0.95 -13.40
CA ASP A 224 -7.59 0.56 -12.27
C ASP A 224 -6.12 0.46 -12.71
N GLY A 225 -5.42 1.59 -12.65
CA GLY A 225 -4.02 1.73 -13.01
C GLY A 225 -3.08 1.65 -11.80
N ARG A 226 -1.91 1.03 -12.00
CA ARG A 226 -0.78 1.10 -11.07
C ARG A 226 0.49 1.48 -11.83
N ALA A 227 1.42 2.14 -11.14
CA ALA A 227 2.81 2.20 -11.56
C ALA A 227 3.71 1.92 -10.37
N VAL A 228 4.76 1.13 -10.59
CA VAL A 228 5.66 0.67 -9.54
C VAL A 228 7.11 0.79 -9.95
N ASP A 229 7.97 1.06 -8.97
CA ASP A 229 9.43 1.05 -9.08
C ASP A 229 10.01 0.51 -7.77
N ALA A 230 11.33 0.39 -7.67
CA ALA A 230 12.03 0.00 -6.45
C ALA A 230 11.74 0.92 -5.26
N GLY A 231 11.56 2.21 -5.55
CA GLY A 231 11.44 3.27 -4.57
C GLY A 231 10.02 3.78 -4.34
N CYS A 232 9.04 3.43 -5.19
CA CYS A 232 7.72 4.05 -5.13
C CYS A 232 6.61 3.23 -5.81
N PHE A 233 5.39 3.64 -5.51
CA PHE A 233 4.15 3.05 -5.96
C PHE A 233 3.12 4.16 -6.21
N MET A 234 2.37 4.04 -7.29
CA MET A 234 1.18 4.84 -7.57
C MET A 234 0.02 3.92 -7.95
N ARG A 235 -1.18 4.32 -7.56
CA ARG A 235 -2.44 3.72 -7.98
C ARG A 235 -3.44 4.80 -8.33
N SER A 236 -4.24 4.56 -9.36
CA SER A 236 -5.42 5.33 -9.71
C SER A 236 -6.58 4.36 -9.97
N LYS A 237 -7.76 4.65 -9.43
CA LYS A 237 -8.94 3.82 -9.62
C LYS A 237 -10.20 4.67 -9.76
N ASP A 238 -11.14 4.22 -10.59
CA ASP A 238 -12.50 4.75 -10.59
C ASP A 238 -13.12 4.59 -9.19
N PHE A 239 -13.45 5.73 -8.59
CA PHE A 239 -14.01 5.84 -7.25
C PHE A 239 -15.43 5.29 -7.17
N PHE A 240 -16.23 5.45 -8.24
CA PHE A 240 -17.60 4.98 -8.27
C PHE A 240 -17.72 3.46 -8.35
N ALA A 241 -16.64 2.77 -8.76
CA ALA A 241 -16.53 1.32 -8.74
C ALA A 241 -16.17 0.75 -7.34
N VAL A 242 -15.93 1.60 -6.33
CA VAL A 242 -15.60 1.18 -4.96
C VAL A 242 -16.84 1.31 -4.07
N SER A 243 -17.33 0.21 -3.48
CA SER A 243 -18.53 0.25 -2.63
C SER A 243 -18.34 1.15 -1.40
N GLU A 244 -19.44 1.73 -0.90
CA GLU A 244 -19.50 2.58 0.30
C GLU A 244 -18.93 1.90 1.57
N LYS A 245 -18.86 0.56 1.60
CA LYS A 245 -18.26 -0.21 2.70
C LYS A 245 -16.72 -0.24 2.67
N GLN A 246 -16.11 -0.21 1.48
CA GLN A 246 -14.65 -0.08 1.34
C GLN A 246 -14.19 1.37 1.56
N HIS A 247 -15.05 2.34 1.25
CA HIS A 247 -14.83 3.77 1.50
C HIS A 247 -14.54 4.08 2.98
N ARG A 248 -15.33 3.52 3.89
CA ARG A 248 -15.14 3.73 5.34
C ARG A 248 -13.84 3.11 5.85
N SER A 249 -13.43 1.97 5.31
CA SER A 249 -12.15 1.32 5.65
C SER A 249 -10.92 2.12 5.20
N LEU A 250 -10.96 2.80 4.04
CA LEU A 250 -9.83 3.63 3.56
C LEU A 250 -9.66 4.93 4.35
N ILE A 251 -10.77 5.50 4.83
CA ILE A 251 -10.78 6.70 5.68
C ILE A 251 -10.45 6.34 7.14
N ASP A 252 -11.06 5.28 7.68
CA ASP A 252 -10.90 4.89 9.09
C ASP A 252 -9.52 4.28 9.40
N ASN A 253 -8.84 3.67 8.43
CA ASN A 253 -7.55 2.97 8.64
C ASN A 253 -6.29 3.82 8.39
N GLY A 254 -6.39 5.15 8.31
CA GLY A 254 -5.18 5.99 8.34
C GLY A 254 -5.27 7.39 7.76
N PHE A 255 -6.35 7.76 7.05
CA PHE A 255 -6.47 9.05 6.38
C PHE A 255 -7.54 9.91 7.04
N LYS A 256 -7.14 10.90 7.86
CA LYS A 256 -8.08 11.84 8.46
C LYS A 256 -8.47 12.92 7.45
N LEU A 257 -9.78 13.12 7.27
CA LEU A 257 -10.34 14.28 6.58
C LEU A 257 -10.22 15.52 7.49
N ASP A 258 -9.29 16.43 7.20
CA ASP A 258 -9.31 17.75 7.84
C ASP A 258 -10.38 18.63 7.16
N SER A 259 -11.57 18.70 7.76
CA SER A 259 -12.69 19.57 7.34
C SER A 259 -12.50 21.05 7.71
N GLN A 260 -11.29 21.61 7.60
CA GLN A 260 -11.05 22.99 8.04
C GLN A 260 -11.31 24.08 6.99
N HIS A 261 -11.75 23.78 5.77
CA HIS A 261 -12.08 24.81 4.77
C HIS A 261 -13.37 24.53 4.00
N ALA A 262 -14.50 24.46 4.73
CA ALA A 262 -15.82 24.65 4.13
C ALA A 262 -16.00 26.14 3.75
N GLY A 263 -15.38 26.59 2.65
CA GLY A 263 -15.58 27.96 2.15
C GLY A 263 -14.54 28.53 1.18
N SER A 264 -13.45 27.83 0.86
CA SER A 264 -12.48 28.24 -0.17
C SER A 264 -12.46 27.23 -1.30
N ASN A 265 -12.14 27.66 -2.52
CA ASN A 265 -12.07 26.83 -3.73
C ASN A 265 -10.84 25.88 -3.72
N GLN A 266 -10.50 25.32 -2.54
CA GLN A 266 -9.33 24.50 -2.25
C GLN A 266 -9.76 23.10 -1.78
N VAL A 267 -9.00 22.11 -2.24
CA VAL A 267 -9.31 20.67 -2.25
C VAL A 267 -9.01 20.03 -0.89
N PRO A 268 -9.84 19.09 -0.39
CA PRO A 268 -9.48 18.29 0.78
C PRO A 268 -8.37 17.29 0.42
N LEU A 269 -7.15 17.54 0.91
CA LEU A 269 -6.08 16.54 0.94
C LEU A 269 -6.29 15.59 2.12
N CYS A 270 -6.26 14.29 1.87
CA CYS A 270 -6.20 13.30 2.94
C CYS A 270 -4.73 13.04 3.28
N ALA A 271 -4.28 13.53 4.44
CA ALA A 271 -2.96 13.23 5.00
C ALA A 271 -3.04 12.09 6.01
N VAL A 272 -2.00 11.24 6.06
CA VAL A 272 -1.85 10.21 7.08
C VAL A 272 -1.28 10.84 8.35
N GLY A 273 -2.11 11.02 9.38
CA GLY A 273 -1.67 11.38 10.73
C GLY A 273 -1.25 12.84 10.95
N LYS A 274 -1.70 13.40 12.10
CA LYS A 274 -1.62 14.81 12.57
C LYS A 274 -0.51 15.68 11.94
N VAL A 275 -0.83 16.50 10.95
CA VAL A 275 -0.41 17.91 10.85
C VAL A 275 -1.43 18.64 9.96
N GLY A 276 -2.29 19.44 10.59
CA GLY A 276 -2.98 20.49 9.87
C GLY A 276 -1.96 21.53 9.40
N ALA A 277 -2.17 22.03 8.18
CA ALA A 277 -1.45 23.15 7.54
C ALA A 277 -0.05 22.86 6.95
N ILE A 278 0.01 22.40 5.69
CA ILE A 278 1.21 22.55 4.83
C ILE A 278 0.88 23.07 3.41
N LEU A 279 -0.35 23.47 3.09
CA LEU A 279 -0.69 23.98 1.73
C LEU A 279 -1.32 25.37 1.71
N ALA A 280 -0.79 26.28 2.53
CA ALA A 280 -1.08 27.70 2.45
C ALA A 280 0.22 28.52 2.39
N GLN A 281 1.05 28.28 1.38
CA GLN A 281 2.02 29.24 0.83
C GLN A 281 2.13 29.05 -0.68
#